data_AF-K9TSI0-F1
#
_entry.id   AF-K9TSI0-F1
#
_cell.length_a   1.000
_cell.length_b   1.000
_cell.length_c   1.000
_cell.angle_alpha   90.00
_cell.angle_beta   90.00
_cell.angle_gamma   90.00
#
_symmetry.space_group_name_H-M   'P 1'
#
loop_
_entity.id
_entity.type
_entity.pdbx_description
1 polymer ?
#
loop_
_entity_poly.entity_id
_entity_poly.type
_entity_poly.pdbx_seq_one_letter_code
_entity_poly.pdbx_strand_id
1 'polypeptide(L)'
;MSQSLKARVYQILESSDPTDLLSRVDDWAVSLLVILDVTAFILETSAFISSNFKLFVDEIELVAVACFTLLYMIQLWCCTVDPRYAHPVWGRLRYATTPLVVIDLMAILPFYLMLLFPLIRSIKFADVLRLLRLLKLIRYSEALQTILRVIESKKNELIMTLFTVFILLIFASSLMFFAESQEQPEAFPSIPAAMWWGVVTLTTVGYGDVYPVTPLGKLFGATLAFIGIGLFALPAGIVAAGFSEELQRRKIAQLTSPKIPHWEDAERLAIAHHLERSSDVMKTCIEMAKTKFGDSFENEEIIRDLALSLYEEASRKFKL
;
A
#
# COMPACT_ATOMS: atom_id res chain seq x y z
N MET A 1 14.27 -22.21 -30.21
CA MET A 1 14.76 -20.83 -30.44
C MET A 1 15.60 -20.44 -29.25
N SER A 2 16.89 -20.15 -29.42
CA SER A 2 17.75 -19.71 -28.32
C SER A 2 17.14 -18.44 -27.72
N GLN A 3 16.65 -18.51 -26.48
CA GLN A 3 16.40 -17.30 -25.72
C GLN A 3 17.73 -16.54 -25.70
N SER A 4 17.78 -15.36 -26.32
CA SER A 4 18.98 -14.52 -26.25
C SER A 4 19.31 -14.30 -24.77
N LEU A 5 20.59 -14.22 -24.41
CA LEU A 5 21.03 -13.97 -23.03
C LEU A 5 20.27 -12.78 -22.41
N LYS A 6 19.98 -11.78 -23.25
CA LYS A 6 19.14 -10.61 -22.94
C LYS A 6 17.71 -10.97 -22.49
N ALA A 7 17.05 -11.91 -23.15
CA ALA A 7 15.72 -12.38 -22.80
C ALA A 7 15.71 -13.18 -21.48
N ARG A 8 16.75 -13.97 -21.23
CA ARG A 8 16.90 -14.68 -19.95
C ARG A 8 17.11 -13.70 -18.79
N VAL A 9 17.97 -12.69 -18.97
CA VAL A 9 18.18 -11.63 -17.97
C VAL A 9 16.90 -10.81 -17.74
N TYR A 10 16.16 -10.48 -18.81
CA TYR A 10 14.86 -9.81 -18.69
C TYR A 10 13.87 -10.64 -17.87
N GLN A 11 13.81 -11.95 -18.10
CA GLN A 11 12.93 -12.85 -17.35
C GLN A 11 13.30 -12.89 -15.85
N ILE A 12 14.59 -13.01 -15.53
CA ILE A 12 15.07 -13.06 -14.14
C ILE A 12 14.75 -11.77 -13.39
N LEU A 13 14.99 -10.61 -14.02
CA LEU A 13 14.87 -9.31 -13.35
C LEU A 13 13.44 -8.75 -13.32
N GLU A 14 12.62 -9.02 -14.35
CA GLU A 14 11.32 -8.36 -14.52
C GLU A 14 10.12 -9.26 -14.21
N SER A 15 10.20 -10.56 -14.53
CA SER A 15 9.03 -11.43 -14.43
C SER A 15 8.85 -12.12 -13.09
N SER A 16 9.78 -11.95 -12.13
CA SER A 16 9.81 -12.56 -10.80
C SER A 16 9.07 -13.90 -10.75
N ASP A 17 9.43 -14.83 -11.65
CA ASP A 17 8.72 -16.10 -11.77
C ASP A 17 9.02 -16.90 -10.49
N PRO A 18 8.02 -17.17 -9.62
CA PRO A 18 8.26 -17.84 -8.34
C PRO A 18 8.86 -19.24 -8.50
N THR A 19 8.76 -19.80 -9.71
CA THR A 19 9.29 -21.12 -10.05
C THR A 19 10.77 -21.11 -10.44
N ASP A 20 11.36 -19.94 -10.72
CA ASP A 20 12.77 -19.80 -11.10
C ASP A 20 13.65 -19.44 -9.89
N LEU A 21 14.56 -20.36 -9.53
CA LEU A 21 15.48 -20.18 -8.40
C LEU A 21 16.37 -18.95 -8.56
N LEU A 22 16.78 -18.61 -9.79
CA LEU A 22 17.66 -17.47 -10.03
C LEU A 22 16.94 -16.13 -9.79
N SER A 23 15.65 -16.06 -10.14
CA SER A 23 14.84 -14.87 -9.92
C SER A 23 14.59 -14.63 -8.43
N ARG A 24 14.32 -15.70 -7.66
CA ARG A 24 14.19 -15.62 -6.20
C ARG A 24 15.48 -15.19 -5.50
N VAL A 25 16.63 -15.66 -5.98
CA VAL A 25 17.93 -15.28 -5.42
C VAL A 25 18.22 -13.81 -5.71
N ASP A 26 17.92 -13.32 -6.90
CA ASP A 26 18.04 -11.89 -7.24
C ASP A 26 17.14 -11.04 -6.33
N ASP A 27 15.85 -11.39 -6.23
CA ASP A 27 14.89 -10.66 -5.39
C ASP A 27 15.34 -10.59 -3.92
N TRP A 28 15.85 -11.70 -3.38
CA TRP A 28 16.36 -11.77 -2.02
C TRP A 28 17.66 -10.98 -1.83
N ALA A 29 18.59 -11.08 -2.78
CA ALA A 29 19.86 -10.36 -2.74
C ALA A 29 19.64 -8.84 -2.80
N VAL A 30 18.76 -8.36 -3.67
CA VAL A 30 18.42 -6.94 -3.76
C VAL A 30 17.71 -6.47 -2.50
N SER A 31 16.76 -7.25 -1.97
CA SER A 31 16.06 -6.91 -0.73
C SER A 31 17.04 -6.83 0.45
N LEU A 32 17.96 -7.79 0.57
CA LEU A 32 19.01 -7.78 1.59
C LEU A 32 19.92 -6.55 1.45
N LEU A 33 20.31 -6.20 0.22
CA LEU A 33 21.14 -5.03 -0.04
C LEU A 33 20.43 -3.74 0.39
N VAL A 34 19.13 -3.59 0.10
CA VAL A 34 18.33 -2.43 0.55
C VAL A 34 18.27 -2.37 2.08
N ILE A 35 18.05 -3.50 2.75
CA ILE A 35 17.98 -3.55 4.22
C ILE A 35 19.32 -3.19 4.86
N LEU A 36 20.43 -3.74 4.36
CA LEU A 36 21.77 -3.44 4.86
C LEU A 36 22.12 -1.97 4.70
N ASP A 37 21.82 -1.41 3.54
CA ASP A 37 22.12 -0.02 3.22
C ASP A 37 21.25 0.96 4.04
N VAL A 38 19.95 0.67 4.22
CA VAL A 38 19.10 1.47 5.13
C VAL A 38 19.56 1.35 6.58
N THR A 39 20.02 0.17 6.99
CA THR A 39 20.60 -0.02 8.33
C THR A 39 21.87 0.83 8.47
N ALA A 40 22.74 0.85 7.48
CA ALA A 40 23.93 1.70 7.46
C ALA A 40 23.57 3.18 7.59
N PHE A 41 22.54 3.65 6.87
CA PHE A 41 21.99 5.00 7.00
C PHE A 41 21.48 5.30 8.43
N ILE A 42 20.70 4.39 9.03
CA ILE A 42 20.22 4.54 10.41
C ILE A 42 21.41 4.64 11.38
N LEU A 43 22.42 3.78 11.22
CA LEU A 43 23.62 3.79 12.05
C LEU A 43 24.42 5.09 11.89
N GLU A 44 24.47 5.68 10.69
CA GLU A 44 25.10 6.98 10.42
C GLU A 44 24.50 8.11 11.26
N THR A 45 23.19 8.04 11.57
CA THR A 45 22.53 9.07 12.39
C THR A 45 23.03 9.11 13.84
N SER A 46 23.70 8.06 14.31
CA SER A 46 24.29 8.02 15.65
C SER A 46 25.68 8.67 15.67
N ALA A 47 25.91 9.58 16.61
CA ALA A 47 27.18 10.29 16.75
C ALA A 47 28.38 9.36 17.04
N PHE A 48 28.13 8.23 17.70
CA PHE A 48 29.16 7.22 18.01
C PHE A 48 29.66 6.51 16.75
N ILE A 49 28.76 6.10 15.85
CA ILE A 49 29.14 5.38 14.64
C ILE A 49 29.68 6.36 13.59
N SER A 50 29.07 7.54 13.49
CA SER A 50 29.53 8.61 12.59
C SER A 50 30.96 9.09 12.91
N SER A 51 31.44 8.95 14.14
CA SER A 51 32.81 9.32 14.52
C SER A 51 33.83 8.19 14.33
N ASN A 52 33.44 6.92 14.56
CA ASN A 52 34.38 5.79 14.58
C ASN A 52 34.36 4.94 13.30
N PHE A 53 33.26 4.94 12.54
CA PHE A 53 33.04 4.02 11.41
C PHE A 53 32.53 4.72 10.15
N LYS A 54 32.71 6.05 10.03
CA LYS A 54 32.21 6.82 8.89
C LYS A 54 32.66 6.27 7.53
N LEU A 55 33.96 6.01 7.38
CA LEU A 55 34.53 5.48 6.13
C LEU A 55 33.88 4.16 5.72
N PHE A 56 33.63 3.27 6.70
CA PHE A 56 33.00 1.97 6.44
C PHE A 56 31.53 2.12 6.01
N VAL A 57 30.78 3.02 6.64
CA VAL A 57 29.38 3.30 6.28
C VAL A 57 29.27 3.95 4.90
N ASP A 58 30.14 4.92 4.61
CA ASP A 58 30.19 5.60 3.30
C ASP A 58 30.56 4.59 2.17
N GLU A 59 31.45 3.62 2.45
CA GLU A 59 31.80 2.54 1.51
C GLU A 59 30.62 1.61 1.24
N ILE A 60 29.85 1.22 2.26
CA ILE A 60 28.64 0.40 2.09
C ILE A 60 27.64 1.12 1.18
N GLU A 61 27.39 2.41 1.42
CA GLU A 61 26.47 3.18 0.60
C GLU A 61 26.96 3.25 -0.86
N LEU A 62 28.26 3.52 -1.08
CA LEU A 62 28.82 3.59 -2.42
C LEU A 62 28.66 2.26 -3.16
N VAL A 63 28.92 1.13 -2.50
CA VAL A 63 28.74 -0.21 -3.07
C VAL A 63 27.27 -0.48 -3.38
N ALA A 64 26.35 -0.14 -2.46
CA ALA A 64 24.92 -0.35 -2.66
C ALA A 64 24.38 0.47 -3.83
N VAL A 65 24.71 1.76 -3.90
CA VAL A 65 24.30 2.64 -5.00
C VAL A 65 24.90 2.19 -6.34
N ALA A 66 26.17 1.75 -6.35
CA ALA A 66 26.78 1.20 -7.55
C ALA A 66 26.02 -0.04 -8.04
N CYS A 67 25.72 -0.98 -7.14
CA CYS A 67 24.92 -2.17 -7.45
C CYS A 67 23.51 -1.81 -7.96
N PHE A 68 22.79 -0.90 -7.30
CA PHE A 68 21.47 -0.46 -7.75
C PHE A 68 21.50 0.24 -9.10
N THR A 69 22.52 1.06 -9.35
CA THR A 69 22.72 1.70 -10.65
C THR A 69 22.95 0.66 -11.74
N LEU A 70 23.83 -0.32 -11.49
CA LEU A 70 24.11 -1.39 -12.44
C LEU A 70 22.84 -2.20 -12.77
N LEU A 71 22.07 -2.59 -11.75
CA LEU A 71 20.79 -3.28 -11.93
C LEU A 71 19.82 -2.45 -12.77
N TYR A 72 19.67 -1.16 -12.48
CA TYR A 72 18.82 -0.24 -13.24
C TYR A 72 19.24 -0.13 -14.71
N MET A 73 20.56 -0.02 -14.96
CA MET A 73 21.10 0.04 -16.33
C MET A 73 20.89 -1.26 -17.10
N ILE A 74 21.05 -2.42 -16.44
CA ILE A 74 20.78 -3.72 -17.04
C ILE A 74 19.30 -3.86 -17.40
N GLN A 75 18.38 -3.42 -16.53
CA GLN A 75 16.94 -3.43 -16.81
C GLN A 75 16.60 -2.55 -18.02
N LEU A 76 17.10 -1.31 -18.07
CA LEU A 76 16.93 -0.42 -19.22
C LEU A 76 17.55 -0.97 -20.52
N TRP A 77 18.60 -1.79 -20.40
CA TRP A 77 19.18 -2.46 -21.56
C TRP A 77 18.30 -3.62 -22.03
N CYS A 78 17.83 -4.46 -21.10
CA CYS A 78 17.02 -5.66 -21.34
C CYS A 78 15.58 -5.36 -21.77
N CYS A 79 15.01 -4.20 -21.43
CA CYS A 79 13.61 -3.87 -21.69
C CYS A 79 13.20 -3.96 -23.17
N THR A 80 14.13 -3.81 -24.12
CA THR A 80 13.82 -3.90 -25.56
C THR A 80 13.49 -5.32 -26.03
N VAL A 81 13.54 -6.32 -25.14
CA VAL A 81 13.05 -7.68 -25.42
C VAL A 81 11.51 -7.70 -25.47
N ASP A 82 10.85 -6.86 -24.67
CA ASP A 82 9.41 -6.71 -24.74
C ASP A 82 9.03 -5.92 -26.01
N PRO A 83 8.14 -6.46 -26.87
CA PRO A 83 7.67 -5.78 -28.07
C PRO A 83 7.13 -4.36 -27.81
N ARG A 84 6.58 -4.10 -26.61
CA ARG A 84 6.05 -2.78 -26.21
C ARG A 84 7.13 -1.70 -26.12
N TYR A 85 8.38 -2.10 -25.88
CA TYR A 85 9.53 -1.22 -25.67
C TYR A 85 10.66 -1.45 -26.69
N ALA A 86 10.35 -2.03 -27.84
CA ALA A 86 11.34 -2.41 -28.86
C ALA A 86 12.15 -1.23 -29.42
N HIS A 87 11.58 -0.01 -29.43
CA HIS A 87 12.27 1.16 -29.99
C HIS A 87 13.55 1.51 -29.19
N PRO A 88 14.72 1.70 -29.82
CA PRO A 88 16.01 1.81 -29.14
C PRO A 88 16.11 2.90 -28.07
N VAL A 89 15.56 4.08 -28.33
CA VAL A 89 15.58 5.24 -27.41
C VAL A 89 14.21 5.48 -26.77
N TRP A 90 13.18 5.75 -27.57
CA TRP A 90 11.82 6.01 -27.08
C TRP A 90 11.20 4.85 -26.30
N GLY A 91 11.53 3.59 -26.65
CA GLY A 91 11.05 2.42 -25.92
C GLY A 91 11.63 2.34 -24.51
N ARG A 92 12.92 2.65 -24.35
CA ARG A 92 13.59 2.69 -23.05
C ARG A 92 13.10 3.85 -22.19
N LEU A 93 12.91 5.03 -22.78
CA LEU A 93 12.37 6.19 -22.06
C LEU A 93 10.95 5.91 -21.57
N ARG A 94 10.11 5.30 -22.41
CA ARG A 94 8.77 4.86 -22.02
C ARG A 94 8.82 3.82 -20.90
N TYR A 95 9.73 2.86 -20.97
CA TYR A 95 9.92 1.88 -19.90
C TYR A 95 10.38 2.54 -18.59
N ALA A 96 11.29 3.51 -18.65
CA ALA A 96 11.76 4.27 -17.49
C ALA A 96 10.64 5.03 -16.76
N THR A 97 9.55 5.37 -17.45
CA THR A 97 8.37 6.02 -16.84
C THR A 97 7.36 5.05 -16.22
N THR A 98 7.64 3.74 -16.23
CA THR A 98 6.77 2.73 -15.60
C THR A 98 6.86 2.83 -14.07
N PRO A 99 5.77 2.76 -13.29
CA PRO A 99 5.80 3.02 -11.84
C PRO A 99 6.87 2.25 -11.05
N LEU A 100 7.07 0.97 -11.34
CA LEU A 100 8.09 0.14 -10.66
C LEU A 100 9.53 0.54 -11.03
N VAL A 101 9.76 0.98 -12.27
CA VAL A 101 11.08 1.41 -12.75
C VAL A 101 11.40 2.83 -12.27
N VAL A 102 10.37 3.67 -12.11
CA VAL A 102 10.50 4.99 -11.46
C VAL A 102 10.95 4.84 -10.02
N ILE A 103 10.43 3.84 -9.28
CA ILE A 103 10.89 3.53 -7.92
C ILE A 103 12.39 3.20 -7.91
N ASP A 104 12.87 2.39 -8.86
CA ASP A 104 14.30 2.07 -8.96
C ASP A 104 15.16 3.30 -9.28
N LEU A 105 14.67 4.21 -10.11
CA LEU A 105 15.31 5.50 -10.37
C LEU A 105 15.33 6.37 -9.11
N MET A 106 14.22 6.46 -8.39
CA MET A 106 14.10 7.23 -7.14
C MET A 106 15.03 6.69 -6.04
N ALA A 107 15.36 5.41 -6.05
CA ALA A 107 16.28 4.81 -5.09
C ALA A 107 17.74 5.28 -5.27
N ILE A 108 18.18 5.50 -6.52
CA ILE A 108 19.55 5.95 -6.83
C ILE A 108 19.66 7.48 -6.97
N LEU A 109 18.54 8.15 -7.23
CA LEU A 109 18.47 9.59 -7.47
C LEU A 109 19.15 10.45 -6.38
N PRO A 110 18.97 10.19 -5.06
CA PRO A 110 19.57 11.03 -4.02
C PRO A 110 21.09 11.15 -4.13
N PHE A 111 21.79 10.04 -4.40
CA PHE A 111 23.24 10.02 -4.54
C PHE A 111 23.71 10.90 -5.71
N TYR A 112 23.11 10.70 -6.89
CA TYR A 112 23.48 11.48 -8.08
C TYR A 112 23.10 12.95 -7.95
N LEU A 113 21.98 13.26 -7.29
CA LEU A 113 21.56 14.63 -7.01
C LEU A 113 22.58 15.35 -6.12
N MET A 114 23.03 14.69 -5.04
CA MET A 114 24.05 15.25 -4.14
C MET A 114 25.44 15.34 -4.79
N LEU A 115 25.75 14.45 -5.73
CA LEU A 115 26.99 14.47 -6.50
C LEU A 115 27.02 15.63 -7.50
N LEU A 116 25.92 15.86 -8.23
CA LEU A 116 25.82 16.90 -9.25
C LEU A 116 25.59 18.30 -8.66
N PHE A 117 24.91 18.39 -7.52
CA PHE A 117 24.56 19.66 -6.87
C PHE A 117 25.09 19.71 -5.42
N PRO A 118 26.35 20.13 -5.20
CA PRO A 118 26.96 20.20 -3.87
C PRO A 118 26.20 21.08 -2.87
N LEU A 119 25.42 22.05 -3.34
CA LEU A 119 24.56 22.90 -2.50
C LEU A 119 23.50 22.07 -1.75
N ILE A 120 23.00 20.98 -2.36
CA ILE A 120 21.97 20.11 -1.77
C ILE A 120 22.56 19.27 -0.64
N ARG A 121 23.84 18.89 -0.72
CA ARG A 121 24.55 18.16 0.35
C ARG A 121 24.61 18.94 1.67
N SER A 122 24.49 20.27 1.63
CA SER A 122 24.50 21.10 2.84
C SER A 122 23.13 21.13 3.55
N ILE A 123 22.07 20.63 2.92
CA ILE A 123 20.72 20.60 3.45
C ILE A 123 20.52 19.29 4.22
N LYS A 124 20.47 19.34 5.56
CA LYS A 124 20.25 18.15 6.42
C LYS A 124 19.04 17.31 6.01
N PHE A 125 17.98 17.97 5.52
CA PHE A 125 16.77 17.27 5.07
C PHE A 125 16.97 16.50 3.75
N ALA A 126 17.98 16.80 2.94
CA ALA A 126 18.27 16.07 1.71
C ALA A 126 18.67 14.61 2.01
N ASP A 127 19.24 14.34 3.18
CA ASP A 127 19.59 12.98 3.60
C ASP A 127 18.35 12.09 3.78
N VAL A 128 17.18 12.66 4.09
CA VAL A 128 15.90 11.92 4.14
C VAL A 128 15.53 11.34 2.77
N LEU A 129 15.96 11.98 1.67
CA LEU A 129 15.72 11.45 0.32
C LEU A 129 16.38 10.09 0.13
N ARG A 130 17.44 9.76 0.88
CA ARG A 130 18.05 8.43 0.84
C ARG A 130 17.04 7.34 1.21
N LEU A 131 16.04 7.63 2.05
CA LEU A 131 14.97 6.68 2.39
C LEU A 131 14.07 6.30 1.21
N LEU A 132 14.07 7.05 0.10
CA LEU A 132 13.33 6.67 -1.11
C LEU A 132 13.74 5.29 -1.64
N ARG A 133 14.97 4.84 -1.35
CA ARG A 133 15.42 3.48 -1.70
C ARG A 133 14.63 2.37 -0.99
N LEU A 134 13.95 2.65 0.14
CA LEU A 134 13.04 1.70 0.78
C LEU A 134 11.86 1.33 -0.12
N LEU A 135 11.43 2.24 -0.99
CA LEU A 135 10.36 1.98 -1.95
C LEU A 135 10.73 0.82 -2.89
N LYS A 136 12.02 0.57 -3.11
CA LYS A 136 12.51 -0.57 -3.89
C LYS A 136 11.97 -1.90 -3.36
N LEU A 137 11.79 -2.05 -2.05
CA LEU A 137 11.21 -3.26 -1.43
C LEU A 137 9.79 -3.58 -1.95
N ILE A 138 9.04 -2.57 -2.41
CA ILE A 138 7.70 -2.77 -2.99
C ILE A 138 7.78 -3.67 -4.22
N ARG A 139 8.81 -3.51 -5.06
CA ARG A 139 9.01 -4.34 -6.26
C ARG A 139 9.36 -5.78 -5.88
N TYR A 140 10.19 -5.97 -4.86
CA TYR A 140 10.75 -7.27 -4.51
C TYR A 140 9.92 -8.05 -3.46
N SER A 141 8.87 -7.42 -2.89
CA SER A 141 7.97 -8.05 -1.93
C SER A 141 6.58 -8.27 -2.53
N GLU A 142 6.21 -9.54 -2.74
CA GLU A 142 4.86 -9.91 -3.20
C GLU A 142 3.76 -9.35 -2.26
N ALA A 143 4.03 -9.31 -0.95
CA ALA A 143 3.11 -8.76 0.04
C ALA A 143 2.85 -7.26 -0.17
N LEU A 144 3.91 -6.47 -0.41
CA LEU A 144 3.77 -5.03 -0.68
C LEU A 144 3.10 -4.76 -2.04
N GLN A 145 3.40 -5.56 -3.07
CA GLN A 145 2.66 -5.45 -4.33
C GLN A 145 1.17 -5.78 -4.16
N THR A 146 0.83 -6.73 -3.29
CA THR A 146 -0.56 -7.06 -2.95
C THR A 146 -1.27 -5.87 -2.32
N ILE A 147 -0.61 -5.19 -1.37
CA ILE A 147 -1.12 -3.96 -0.76
C ILE A 147 -1.43 -2.92 -1.83
N LEU A 148 -0.50 -2.67 -2.75
CA LEU A 148 -0.71 -1.69 -3.82
C LEU A 148 -1.88 -2.06 -4.73
N ARG A 149 -2.03 -3.35 -5.09
CA ARG A 149 -3.17 -3.84 -5.87
C ARG A 149 -4.49 -3.64 -5.14
N VAL A 150 -4.52 -3.86 -3.82
CA VAL A 150 -5.71 -3.63 -2.98
C VAL A 150 -6.04 -2.14 -2.89
N ILE A 151 -5.05 -1.28 -2.69
CA ILE A 151 -5.26 0.17 -2.66
C ILE A 151 -5.79 0.67 -4.01
N GLU A 152 -5.20 0.20 -5.13
CA GLU A 152 -5.65 0.60 -6.46
C GLU A 152 -7.08 0.12 -6.75
N SER A 153 -7.42 -1.11 -6.34
CA SER A 153 -8.77 -1.68 -6.56
C SER A 153 -9.84 -1.02 -5.69
N LYS A 154 -9.49 -0.55 -4.48
CA LYS A 154 -10.39 0.11 -3.53
C LYS A 154 -10.21 1.63 -3.46
N LYS A 155 -9.48 2.24 -4.40
CA LYS A 155 -9.11 3.67 -4.34
C LYS A 155 -10.30 4.61 -4.18
N ASN A 156 -11.40 4.34 -4.89
CA ASN A 156 -12.58 5.19 -4.84
C ASN A 156 -13.24 5.12 -3.46
N GLU A 157 -13.39 3.92 -2.89
CA GLU A 157 -13.95 3.71 -1.55
C GLU A 157 -13.07 4.41 -0.50
N LEU A 158 -11.75 4.21 -0.57
CA LEU A 158 -10.79 4.84 0.34
C LEU A 158 -10.82 6.37 0.28
N ILE A 159 -10.82 6.95 -0.92
CA ILE A 159 -10.88 8.40 -1.11
C ILE A 159 -12.17 8.96 -0.51
N MET A 160 -13.31 8.32 -0.77
CA MET A 160 -14.60 8.78 -0.23
C MET A 160 -14.63 8.70 1.30
N THR A 161 -14.13 7.62 1.89
CA THR A 161 -14.08 7.49 3.35
C THR A 161 -13.13 8.49 3.98
N LEU A 162 -11.93 8.68 3.43
CA LEU A 162 -10.97 9.68 3.92
C LEU A 162 -11.52 11.10 3.80
N PHE A 163 -12.25 11.40 2.73
CA PHE A 163 -12.92 12.68 2.56
C PHE A 163 -14.00 12.93 3.63
N THR A 164 -14.85 11.93 3.91
CA THR A 164 -15.84 12.00 4.98
C THR A 164 -15.19 12.20 6.36
N VAL A 165 -14.12 11.46 6.64
CA VAL A 165 -13.32 11.61 7.86
C VAL A 165 -12.73 13.02 7.97
N PHE A 166 -12.23 13.58 6.87
CA PHE A 166 -11.65 14.92 6.85
C PHE A 166 -12.71 16.00 7.12
N ILE A 167 -13.91 15.87 6.56
CA ILE A 167 -15.04 16.78 6.86
C ILE A 167 -15.41 16.69 8.34
N LEU A 168 -15.54 15.47 8.89
CA LEU A 168 -15.81 15.28 10.30
C LEU A 168 -14.74 15.94 11.17
N LEU A 169 -13.46 15.77 10.82
CA LEU A 169 -12.35 16.38 11.55
C LEU A 169 -12.48 17.91 11.59
N ILE A 170 -12.76 18.55 10.46
CA ILE A 170 -12.95 20.01 10.40
C ILE A 170 -14.11 20.44 11.29
N PHE A 171 -15.25 19.75 11.20
CA PHE A 171 -16.45 20.07 11.96
C PHE A 171 -16.23 19.89 13.47
N ALA A 172 -15.67 18.74 13.86
CA ALA A 172 -15.30 18.40 15.23
C ALA A 172 -14.34 19.43 15.85
N SER A 173 -13.29 19.79 15.11
CA SER A 173 -12.26 20.72 15.57
C SER A 173 -12.79 22.14 15.69
N SER A 174 -13.68 22.55 14.79
CA SER A 174 -14.33 23.87 14.85
C SER A 174 -15.24 23.96 16.07
N LEU A 175 -16.09 22.95 16.31
CA LEU A 175 -16.91 22.89 17.52
C LEU A 175 -16.06 22.93 18.79
N MET A 176 -14.96 22.17 18.82
CA MET A 176 -14.09 22.12 19.99
C MET A 176 -13.39 23.46 20.23
N PHE A 177 -12.90 24.10 19.17
CA PHE A 177 -12.33 25.44 19.26
C PHE A 177 -13.34 26.44 19.85
N PHE A 178 -14.57 26.47 19.36
CA PHE A 178 -15.59 27.39 19.89
C PHE A 178 -16.04 27.04 21.31
N ALA A 179 -15.98 25.76 21.72
CA ALA A 179 -16.33 25.33 23.06
C ALA A 179 -15.23 25.63 24.10
N GLU A 180 -13.95 25.54 23.72
CA GLU A 180 -12.82 25.54 24.66
C GLU A 180 -11.90 26.77 24.55
N SER A 181 -11.88 27.50 23.44
CA SER A 181 -10.89 28.59 23.20
C SER A 181 -10.93 29.71 24.22
N GLN A 182 -12.08 29.99 24.84
CA GLN A 182 -12.21 31.03 25.86
C GLN A 182 -11.60 30.60 27.21
N GLU A 183 -11.76 29.32 27.57
CA GLU A 183 -11.29 28.77 28.85
C GLU A 183 -9.85 28.23 28.75
N GLN A 184 -9.43 27.82 27.54
CA GLN A 184 -8.13 27.23 27.26
C GLN A 184 -7.51 27.83 25.98
N PRO A 185 -7.17 29.13 25.97
CA PRO A 185 -6.63 29.80 24.79
C PRO A 185 -5.26 29.28 24.35
N GLU A 186 -4.44 28.76 25.27
CA GLU A 186 -3.14 28.16 24.93
C GLU A 186 -3.27 26.76 24.33
N ALA A 187 -4.27 25.98 24.76
CA ALA A 187 -4.49 24.62 24.27
C ALA A 187 -5.30 24.59 22.96
N PHE A 188 -6.23 25.54 22.79
CA PHE A 188 -7.05 25.69 21.59
C PHE A 188 -6.90 27.10 20.96
N PRO A 189 -5.69 27.49 20.50
CA PRO A 189 -5.43 28.83 19.98
C PRO A 189 -6.04 29.09 18.60
N SER A 190 -6.34 28.03 17.84
CA SER A 190 -6.91 28.12 16.49
C SER A 190 -7.58 26.81 16.08
N ILE A 191 -8.42 26.84 15.03
CA ILE A 191 -9.05 25.63 14.48
C ILE A 191 -7.99 24.59 14.03
N PRO A 192 -6.91 24.95 13.31
CA PRO A 192 -5.84 23.99 12.99
C PRO A 192 -5.17 23.36 14.22
N ALA A 193 -5.01 24.12 15.31
CA ALA A 193 -4.51 23.56 16.57
C ALA A 193 -5.52 22.58 17.19
N ALA A 194 -6.82 22.89 17.14
CA ALA A 194 -7.88 21.97 17.54
C ALA A 194 -7.95 20.71 16.65
N MET A 195 -7.53 20.79 15.39
CA MET A 195 -7.42 19.63 14.50
C MET A 195 -6.38 18.61 14.96
N TRP A 196 -5.31 19.03 15.65
CA TRP A 196 -4.38 18.09 16.28
C TRP A 196 -5.10 17.23 17.34
N TRP A 197 -5.84 17.87 18.24
CA TRP A 197 -6.68 17.17 19.22
C TRP A 197 -7.69 16.25 18.52
N GLY A 198 -8.35 16.74 17.46
CA GLY A 198 -9.32 15.96 16.69
C GLY A 198 -8.70 14.72 16.05
N VAL A 199 -7.53 14.83 15.41
CA VAL A 199 -6.81 13.69 14.83
C VAL A 199 -6.49 12.67 15.92
N VAL A 200 -5.81 13.09 16.99
CA VAL A 200 -5.38 12.22 18.09
C VAL A 200 -6.56 11.51 18.77
N THR A 201 -7.70 12.20 18.89
CA THR A 201 -8.93 11.66 19.49
C THR A 201 -9.64 10.68 18.56
N LEU A 202 -9.85 11.06 17.29
CA LEU A 202 -10.58 10.25 16.32
C LEU A 202 -9.80 9.00 15.88
N THR A 203 -8.46 9.07 15.90
CA THR A 203 -7.58 7.90 15.66
C THR A 203 -7.32 7.08 16.93
N THR A 204 -8.03 7.35 18.03
CA THR A 204 -7.93 6.65 19.32
C THR A 204 -6.53 6.61 19.95
N VAL A 205 -5.64 7.54 19.58
CA VAL A 205 -4.28 7.64 20.13
C VAL A 205 -4.31 8.25 21.53
N GLY A 206 -4.99 9.38 21.69
CA GLY A 206 -5.25 9.99 23.00
C GLY A 206 -4.00 10.32 23.83
N TYR A 207 -3.04 11.09 23.29
CA TYR A 207 -1.83 11.50 24.03
C TYR A 207 -2.13 12.21 25.36
N GLY A 208 -3.26 12.92 25.45
CA GLY A 208 -3.68 13.63 26.65
C GLY A 208 -2.96 14.96 26.88
N ASP A 209 -2.24 15.46 25.88
CA ASP A 209 -1.57 16.76 25.85
C ASP A 209 -2.56 17.92 25.78
N VAL A 210 -3.67 17.74 25.05
CA VAL A 210 -4.78 18.69 24.95
C VAL A 210 -6.10 17.93 25.14
N TYR A 211 -7.03 18.48 25.91
CA TYR A 211 -8.36 17.88 26.12
C TYR A 211 -9.39 18.93 26.57
N PRO A 212 -10.70 18.73 26.30
CA PRO A 212 -11.72 19.67 26.75
C PRO A 212 -11.90 19.66 28.26
N VAL A 213 -11.94 20.84 28.87
CA VAL A 213 -12.23 21.00 30.30
C VAL A 213 -13.67 21.44 30.56
N THR A 214 -14.29 22.13 29.60
CA THR A 214 -15.66 22.63 29.73
C THR A 214 -16.70 21.51 29.66
N PRO A 215 -17.87 21.66 30.31
CA PRO A 215 -18.95 20.70 30.19
C PRO A 215 -19.43 20.48 28.74
N LEU A 216 -19.51 21.56 27.95
CA LEU A 216 -19.92 21.50 26.54
C LEU A 216 -18.87 20.80 25.67
N GLY A 217 -17.59 21.14 25.84
CA GLY A 217 -16.50 20.47 25.13
C GLY A 217 -16.40 18.99 25.48
N LYS A 218 -16.61 18.62 26.75
CA LYS A 218 -16.68 17.21 27.17
C LYS A 218 -17.86 16.47 26.54
N LEU A 219 -19.03 17.09 26.47
CA LEU A 219 -20.20 16.50 25.81
C LEU A 219 -19.94 16.26 24.33
N PHE A 220 -19.48 17.28 23.60
CA PHE A 220 -19.15 17.14 22.18
C PHE A 220 -18.00 16.16 21.95
N GLY A 221 -16.96 16.22 22.76
CA GLY A 221 -15.81 15.31 22.68
C GLY A 221 -16.23 13.85 22.89
N ALA A 222 -17.11 13.57 23.86
CA ALA A 222 -17.63 12.24 24.08
C ALA A 222 -18.45 11.74 22.88
N THR A 223 -19.39 12.55 22.37
CA THR A 223 -20.19 12.20 21.18
C THR A 223 -19.32 11.96 19.95
N LEU A 224 -18.33 12.82 19.72
CA LEU A 224 -17.39 12.72 18.61
C LEU A 224 -16.48 11.51 18.73
N ALA A 225 -16.05 11.13 19.93
CA ALA A 225 -15.26 9.92 20.14
C ALA A 225 -16.04 8.66 19.72
N PHE A 226 -17.31 8.54 20.11
CA PHE A 226 -18.16 7.41 19.69
C PHE A 226 -18.36 7.34 18.17
N ILE A 227 -18.68 8.47 17.53
CA ILE A 227 -18.87 8.53 16.07
C ILE A 227 -17.54 8.31 15.33
N GLY A 228 -16.46 8.87 15.86
CA GLY A 228 -15.13 8.84 15.28
C GLY A 228 -14.55 7.44 15.15
N ILE A 229 -14.70 6.61 16.19
CA ILE A 229 -14.25 5.21 16.16
C ILE A 229 -14.83 4.47 14.96
N GLY A 230 -16.14 4.62 14.71
CA GLY A 230 -16.81 3.97 13.58
C GLY A 230 -16.27 4.44 12.23
N LEU A 231 -16.16 5.76 12.04
CA LEU A 231 -15.76 6.35 10.76
C LEU A 231 -14.27 6.15 10.44
N PHE A 232 -13.39 6.25 11.44
CA PHE A 232 -11.95 5.97 11.25
C PHE A 232 -11.63 4.49 11.08
N ALA A 233 -12.50 3.57 11.50
CA ALA A 233 -12.32 2.14 11.27
C ALA A 233 -12.61 1.72 9.81
N LEU A 234 -13.39 2.52 9.06
CA LEU A 234 -13.82 2.19 7.70
C LEU A 234 -12.65 1.99 6.71
N PRO A 235 -11.61 2.86 6.62
CA PRO A 235 -10.50 2.64 5.70
C PRO A 235 -9.77 1.32 5.97
N ALA A 236 -9.58 0.98 7.25
CA ALA A 236 -8.96 -0.29 7.64
C ALA A 236 -9.83 -1.48 7.22
N GLY A 237 -11.15 -1.40 7.42
CA GLY A 237 -12.11 -2.41 6.97
C GLY A 237 -12.12 -2.61 5.44
N ILE A 238 -12.08 -1.52 4.68
CA ILE A 238 -12.01 -1.54 3.20
C ILE A 238 -10.74 -2.23 2.73
N VAL A 239 -9.58 -1.89 3.30
CA VAL A 239 -8.31 -2.54 2.97
C VAL A 239 -8.35 -4.02 3.32
N ALA A 240 -8.85 -4.39 4.50
CA ALA A 240 -8.97 -5.79 4.93
C ALA A 240 -9.87 -6.61 3.99
N ALA A 241 -11.03 -6.07 3.60
CA ALA A 241 -11.92 -6.70 2.64
C ALA A 241 -11.26 -6.86 1.26
N GLY A 242 -10.55 -5.83 0.79
CA GLY A 242 -9.82 -5.89 -0.48
C GLY A 242 -8.68 -6.92 -0.47
N PHE A 243 -7.98 -7.08 0.65
CA PHE A 243 -7.01 -8.17 0.82
C PHE A 243 -7.64 -9.56 0.72
N SER A 244 -8.78 -9.77 1.38
CA SER A 244 -9.51 -11.04 1.29
C SER A 244 -9.93 -11.33 -0.16
N GLU A 245 -10.43 -10.33 -0.88
CA GLU A 245 -10.84 -10.44 -2.29
C GLU A 245 -9.64 -10.80 -3.19
N GLU A 246 -8.50 -10.14 -3.02
CA GLU A 246 -7.29 -10.38 -3.80
C GLU A 246 -6.70 -11.78 -3.53
N LEU A 247 -6.70 -12.25 -2.28
CA LEU A 247 -6.28 -13.61 -1.94
C LEU A 247 -7.18 -14.68 -2.56
N GLN A 248 -8.51 -14.46 -2.56
CA GLN A 248 -9.46 -15.34 -3.22
C GLN A 248 -9.22 -15.39 -4.74
N ARG A 249 -9.03 -14.24 -5.39
CA ARG A 249 -8.72 -14.15 -6.83
C ARG A 249 -7.46 -14.93 -7.19
N ARG A 250 -6.40 -14.85 -6.39
CA ARG A 250 -5.17 -15.63 -6.62
C ARG A 250 -5.38 -17.13 -6.50
N LYS A 251 -6.16 -17.57 -5.51
CA LYS A 251 -6.47 -18.99 -5.34
C LYS A 251 -7.22 -19.54 -6.56
N ILE A 252 -8.20 -18.78 -7.07
CA ILE A 252 -8.93 -19.14 -8.29
C ILE A 252 -7.98 -19.17 -9.51
N ALA A 253 -7.14 -18.14 -9.70
CA ALA A 253 -6.19 -18.08 -10.81
C ALA A 253 -5.15 -19.21 -10.79
N GLN A 254 -4.73 -19.66 -9.60
CA GLN A 254 -3.88 -20.85 -9.47
C GLN A 254 -4.61 -22.12 -9.88
N LEU A 255 -5.87 -22.29 -9.47
CA LEU A 255 -6.68 -23.46 -9.82
C LEU A 255 -7.00 -23.56 -11.32
N THR A 256 -7.09 -22.43 -12.03
CA THR A 256 -7.36 -22.37 -13.47
C THR A 256 -6.09 -22.28 -14.33
N SER A 257 -4.90 -22.39 -13.72
CA SER A 257 -3.63 -22.25 -14.44
C SER A 257 -3.33 -23.47 -15.34
N PRO A 258 -2.97 -23.26 -16.63
CA PRO A 258 -2.70 -24.34 -17.58
C PRO A 258 -1.41 -25.15 -17.32
N LYS A 259 -0.66 -24.85 -16.25
CA LYS A 259 0.57 -25.56 -15.86
C LYS A 259 0.33 -26.81 -14.99
N ILE A 260 -0.93 -27.17 -14.71
CA ILE A 260 -1.32 -28.26 -13.80
C ILE A 260 -1.57 -29.57 -14.59
N PRO A 261 -1.24 -30.78 -14.07
CA PRO A 261 -1.40 -32.04 -14.79
C PRO A 261 -2.86 -32.38 -15.14
N HIS A 262 -3.06 -32.80 -16.40
CA HIS A 262 -4.32 -33.00 -17.12
C HIS A 262 -5.47 -33.78 -16.43
N TRP A 263 -5.22 -34.52 -15.35
CA TRP A 263 -6.23 -35.37 -14.69
C TRP A 263 -6.78 -34.81 -13.37
N GLU A 264 -6.14 -33.80 -12.75
CA GLU A 264 -6.68 -33.05 -11.59
C GLU A 264 -7.48 -31.80 -12.01
N ASP A 265 -7.49 -31.47 -13.30
CA ASP A 265 -8.02 -30.21 -13.81
C ASP A 265 -9.54 -30.09 -13.67
N ALA A 266 -10.30 -31.19 -13.82
CA ALA A 266 -11.76 -31.15 -13.76
C ALA A 266 -12.28 -30.81 -12.35
N GLU A 267 -11.67 -31.39 -11.31
CA GLU A 267 -12.03 -31.10 -9.91
C GLU A 267 -11.60 -29.69 -9.51
N ARG A 268 -10.40 -29.25 -9.94
CA ARG A 268 -9.92 -27.89 -9.67
C ARG A 268 -10.69 -26.82 -10.42
N LEU A 269 -11.08 -27.06 -11.68
CA LEU A 269 -11.98 -26.17 -12.41
C LEU A 269 -13.36 -26.12 -11.76
N ALA A 270 -13.88 -27.26 -11.28
CA ALA A 270 -15.14 -27.30 -10.56
C ALA A 270 -15.06 -26.51 -9.25
N ILE A 271 -13.96 -26.61 -8.49
CA ILE A 271 -13.72 -25.81 -7.29
C ILE A 271 -13.56 -24.32 -7.64
N ALA A 272 -12.82 -23.99 -8.69
CA ALA A 272 -12.64 -22.61 -9.15
C ALA A 272 -13.97 -21.97 -9.59
N HIS A 273 -14.73 -22.68 -10.42
CA HIS A 273 -16.07 -22.26 -10.82
C HIS A 273 -17.04 -22.22 -9.64
N HIS A 274 -16.93 -23.13 -8.68
CA HIS A 274 -17.74 -23.08 -7.47
C HIS A 274 -17.40 -21.83 -6.63
N LEU A 275 -16.11 -21.53 -6.42
CA LEU A 275 -15.67 -20.31 -5.72
C LEU A 275 -16.12 -19.03 -6.43
N GLU A 276 -16.00 -18.99 -7.76
CA GLU A 276 -16.44 -17.85 -8.59
C GLU A 276 -17.96 -17.70 -8.56
N ARG A 277 -18.70 -18.80 -8.75
CA ARG A 277 -20.16 -18.82 -8.66
C ARG A 277 -20.65 -18.43 -7.28
N SER A 278 -20.01 -18.91 -6.21
CA SER A 278 -20.33 -18.50 -4.85
C SER A 278 -20.10 -17.01 -4.62
N SER A 279 -18.99 -16.45 -5.13
CA SER A 279 -18.71 -15.00 -5.10
C SER A 279 -19.79 -14.20 -5.84
N ASP A 280 -20.17 -14.62 -7.04
CA ASP A 280 -21.12 -13.90 -7.89
C ASP A 280 -22.55 -14.02 -7.38
N VAL A 281 -22.94 -15.19 -6.88
CA VAL A 281 -24.22 -15.40 -6.20
C VAL A 281 -24.27 -14.52 -4.95
N MET A 282 -23.20 -14.45 -4.16
CA MET A 282 -23.14 -13.57 -2.98
C MET A 282 -23.27 -12.09 -3.36
N LYS A 283 -22.57 -11.62 -4.40
CA LYS A 283 -22.73 -10.25 -4.93
C LYS A 283 -24.16 -9.97 -5.38
N THR A 284 -24.75 -10.90 -6.11
CA THR A 284 -26.14 -10.79 -6.58
C THR A 284 -27.13 -10.77 -5.42
N CYS A 285 -26.90 -11.56 -4.38
CA CYS A 285 -27.70 -11.54 -3.15
C CYS A 285 -27.59 -10.20 -2.43
N ILE A 286 -26.38 -9.61 -2.36
CA ILE A 286 -26.17 -8.27 -1.78
C ILE A 286 -26.87 -7.19 -2.61
N GLU A 287 -26.70 -7.20 -3.93
CA GLU A 287 -27.38 -6.24 -4.82
C GLU A 287 -28.89 -6.38 -4.75
N MET A 288 -29.42 -7.60 -4.75
CA MET A 288 -30.85 -7.87 -4.66
C MET A 288 -31.42 -7.45 -3.31
N ALA A 289 -30.68 -7.69 -2.22
CA ALA A 289 -31.06 -7.21 -0.90
C ALA A 289 -31.07 -5.66 -0.85
N LYS A 290 -30.04 -5.01 -1.40
CA LYS A 290 -29.98 -3.54 -1.50
C LYS A 290 -31.10 -2.96 -2.37
N THR A 291 -31.38 -3.55 -3.53
CA THR A 291 -32.41 -3.03 -4.45
C THR A 291 -33.82 -3.21 -3.89
N LYS A 292 -34.06 -4.31 -3.16
CA LYS A 292 -35.40 -4.66 -2.68
C LYS A 292 -35.72 -4.11 -1.29
N PHE A 293 -34.70 -3.94 -0.45
CA PHE A 293 -34.87 -3.58 0.96
C PHE A 293 -34.06 -2.35 1.38
N GLY A 294 -33.27 -1.75 0.48
CA GLY A 294 -32.44 -0.58 0.76
C GLY A 294 -33.24 0.65 1.19
N ASP A 295 -34.46 0.83 0.69
CA ASP A 295 -35.34 1.93 1.11
C ASP A 295 -36.08 1.63 2.43
N SER A 296 -36.13 0.36 2.85
CA SER A 296 -36.86 -0.08 4.04
C SER A 296 -35.97 -0.27 5.27
N PHE A 297 -34.67 -0.45 5.07
CA PHE A 297 -33.69 -0.65 6.14
C PHE A 297 -32.43 0.17 5.84
N GLU A 298 -32.15 1.20 6.64
CA GLU A 298 -30.91 1.99 6.53
C GLU A 298 -29.67 1.23 7.07
N ASN A 299 -29.87 0.12 7.79
CA ASN A 299 -28.79 -0.62 8.42
C ASN A 299 -28.17 -1.66 7.45
N GLU A 300 -26.96 -1.37 6.97
CA GLU A 300 -26.19 -2.22 6.06
C GLU A 300 -25.90 -3.62 6.64
N GLU A 301 -25.87 -3.76 7.97
CA GLU A 301 -25.65 -5.05 8.64
C GLU A 301 -26.87 -5.97 8.50
N ILE A 302 -28.09 -5.41 8.59
CA ILE A 302 -29.33 -6.14 8.35
C ILE A 302 -29.44 -6.56 6.90
N ILE A 303 -29.06 -5.68 5.96
CA ILE A 303 -29.03 -6.01 4.52
C ILE A 303 -28.03 -7.12 4.24
N ARG A 304 -26.87 -7.11 4.91
CA ARG A 304 -25.83 -8.13 4.76
C ARG A 304 -26.24 -9.47 5.36
N ASP A 305 -26.88 -9.48 6.53
CA ASP A 305 -27.43 -10.70 7.13
C ASP A 305 -28.58 -11.27 6.30
N LEU A 306 -29.41 -10.41 5.71
CA LEU A 306 -30.44 -10.82 4.78
C LEU A 306 -29.82 -11.42 3.51
N ALA A 307 -28.79 -10.78 2.95
CA ALA A 307 -28.05 -11.30 1.81
C ALA A 307 -27.37 -12.64 2.12
N LEU A 308 -26.84 -12.83 3.33
CA LEU A 308 -26.29 -14.11 3.81
C LEU A 308 -27.39 -15.17 3.92
N SER A 309 -28.57 -14.84 4.45
CA SER A 309 -29.70 -15.79 4.50
C SER A 309 -30.20 -16.17 3.10
N LEU A 310 -30.26 -15.21 2.18
CA LEU A 310 -30.65 -15.42 0.78
C LEU A 310 -29.62 -16.28 0.06
N TYR A 311 -28.34 -16.05 0.35
CA TYR A 311 -27.23 -16.85 -0.15
C TYR A 311 -27.30 -18.28 0.39
N GLU A 312 -27.50 -18.49 1.69
CA GLU A 312 -27.66 -19.83 2.26
C GLU A 312 -28.88 -20.58 1.72
N GLU A 313 -30.00 -19.88 1.54
CA GLU A 313 -31.23 -20.45 0.99
C GLU A 313 -31.05 -20.80 -0.49
N ALA A 314 -30.41 -19.93 -1.27
CA ALA A 314 -30.03 -20.21 -2.65
C ALA A 314 -29.06 -21.39 -2.73
N SER A 315 -28.04 -21.42 -1.87
CA SER A 315 -27.06 -22.51 -1.80
C SER A 315 -27.72 -23.85 -1.48
N ARG A 316 -28.64 -23.88 -0.49
CA ARG A 316 -29.43 -25.07 -0.14
C ARG A 316 -30.36 -25.51 -1.25
N LYS A 317 -31.07 -24.57 -1.89
CA LYS A 317 -32.12 -24.87 -2.88
C LYS A 317 -31.56 -25.36 -4.20
N PHE A 318 -30.38 -24.88 -4.60
CA PHE A 318 -29.74 -25.27 -5.85
C PHE A 318 -28.71 -26.39 -5.70
N LYS A 319 -28.55 -26.97 -4.49
CA LYS A 319 -27.46 -27.92 -4.16
C LYS A 319 -26.11 -27.43 -4.72
N LEU A 320 -25.84 -26.14 -4.49
CA LEU A 320 -24.56 -25.51 -4.81
C LEU A 320 -23.48 -26.02 -3.87
#